data_AF-A0A2A7RJ21-F1
#
_entry.id   AF-A0A2A7RJ21-F1
#
_cell.length_a   1.000
_cell.length_b   1.000
_cell.length_c   1.000
_cell.angle_alpha   90.00
_cell.angle_beta   90.00
_cell.angle_gamma   90.00
#
_symmetry.space_group_name_H-M   'P 1'
#
loop_
_entity.id
_entity.type
_entity.pdbx_description
1 polymer ?
#
loop_
_entity_poly.entity_id
_entity_poly.type
_entity_poly.pdbx_seq_one_letter_code
_entity_poly.pdbx_strand_id
1 'polypeptide(L)' 'MVADKDGSQEQLAKKVDVSRRTISAIEKGNYNPSVNLCIKICQALDKTLDDLFWPE' A
#
# COMPACT_ATOMS: atom_id res chain seq x y z
N MET A 1 17.00 -11.26 -12.47
CA MET A 1 15.55 -11.10 -12.22
C MET A 1 15.36 -9.76 -11.53
N VAL A 2 14.96 -8.75 -12.29
CA VAL A 2 14.73 -7.40 -11.74
C VAL A 2 13.41 -7.50 -10.97
N ALA A 3 13.44 -7.29 -9.65
CA ALA A 3 12.24 -7.18 -8.86
C ALA A 3 11.48 -5.94 -9.36
N ASP A 4 10.53 -6.19 -10.25
CA ASP A 4 9.71 -5.20 -10.90
C ASP A 4 8.82 -4.55 -9.81
N LYS A 5 9.30 -3.43 -9.25
CA LYS A 5 8.53 -2.64 -8.27
C LYS A 5 7.19 -2.19 -8.85
N ASP A 6 7.10 -2.08 -10.18
CA ASP A 6 5.90 -1.80 -10.96
C ASP A 6 4.81 -2.86 -10.73
N GLY A 7 5.15 -4.14 -10.90
CA GLY A 7 4.26 -5.27 -10.66
C GLY A 7 3.81 -5.41 -9.20
N SER A 8 4.68 -5.08 -8.25
CA SER A 8 4.36 -5.20 -6.82
C SER A 8 3.30 -4.18 -6.36
N GLN A 9 3.39 -2.93 -6.82
CA GLN A 9 2.39 -1.90 -6.53
C GLN A 9 1.05 -2.21 -7.21
N GLU A 10 1.08 -2.68 -8.46
CA GLU A 10 -0.14 -3.02 -9.19
C GLU A 10 -0.84 -4.25 -8.61
N GLN A 11 -0.09 -5.24 -8.15
CA GLN A 11 -0.63 -6.39 -7.42
C GLN A 11 -1.24 -5.97 -6.08
N LEU A 12 -0.57 -5.11 -5.31
CA LEU A 12 -1.12 -4.59 -4.07
C LEU A 12 -2.40 -3.79 -4.32
N ALA A 13 -2.38 -2.92 -5.35
CA ALA A 13 -3.53 -2.13 -5.77
C ALA A 13 -4.74 -3.02 -6.11
N LYS A 14 -4.52 -4.09 -6.89
CA LYS A 14 -5.55 -5.10 -7.20
C LYS A 14 -6.06 -5.83 -5.95
N LYS A 15 -5.18 -6.20 -5.01
CA LYS A 15 -5.57 -6.88 -3.77
C LYS A 15 -6.44 -6.02 -2.85
N VAL A 16 -6.17 -4.72 -2.77
CA VAL A 16 -6.90 -3.80 -1.88
C VAL A 16 -8.02 -3.02 -2.57
N ASP A 17 -8.27 -3.34 -3.84
CA ASP A 17 -9.30 -2.76 -4.71
C ASP A 17 -9.14 -1.24 -4.90
N VAL A 18 -7.93 -0.82 -5.25
CA VAL A 18 -7.61 0.58 -5.57
C VAL A 18 -6.79 0.69 -6.83
N SER A 19 -6.66 1.91 -7.35
CA SER A 19 -5.76 2.17 -8.48
C SER A 19 -4.29 2.19 -8.03
N ARG A 20 -3.38 1.84 -8.94
CA ARG A 20 -1.93 1.97 -8.68
C ARG A 20 -1.55 3.40 -8.26
N ARG A 21 -2.18 4.43 -8.83
CA ARG A 21 -1.97 5.83 -8.44
C ARG A 21 -2.27 6.06 -6.97
N THR A 22 -3.28 5.40 -6.41
CA THR A 22 -3.63 5.47 -4.99
C THR A 22 -2.47 4.94 -4.14
N ILE A 23 -1.94 3.76 -4.46
CA ILE A 23 -0.77 3.19 -3.76
C ILE A 23 0.44 4.14 -3.84
N SER A 24 0.77 4.62 -5.05
CA SER A 24 1.88 5.57 -5.21
C SER A 24 1.67 6.89 -4.48
N ALA A 25 0.43 7.35 -4.30
CA ALA A 25 0.14 8.57 -3.54
C ALA A 25 0.28 8.34 -2.02
N ILE A 26 -0.07 7.15 -1.53
CA ILE A 26 0.13 6.73 -0.13
C ILE A 26 1.63 6.67 0.18
N GLU A 27 2.43 6.02 -0.67
CA GLU A 27 3.89 5.91 -0.46
C GLU A 27 4.60 7.26 -0.49
N LYS A 28 4.07 8.22 -1.25
CA LYS A 28 4.58 9.60 -1.27
C LYS A 28 4.09 10.46 -0.10
N GLY A 29 3.22 9.92 0.76
CA GLY A 29 2.55 10.69 1.82
C GLY A 29 1.58 11.75 1.30
N ASN A 30 1.25 11.72 0.01
CA ASN A 30 0.44 12.73 -0.67
C ASN A 30 -1.05 12.37 -0.69
N TYR A 31 -1.42 11.26 -0.06
CA TYR A 31 -2.77 10.78 0.11
C TYR A 31 -2.90 10.19 1.51
N ASN A 32 -3.94 10.60 2.24
CA ASN A 32 -4.27 10.05 3.53
C ASN A 32 -5.31 8.92 3.34
N PRO A 33 -4.91 7.65 3.33
CA PRO A 33 -5.83 6.54 3.15
C PRO A 33 -6.83 6.46 4.31
N SER A 34 -8.07 6.05 4.00
CA SER A 34 -9.05 5.72 5.03
C SER A 34 -8.57 4.53 5.86
N VAL A 35 -8.97 4.45 7.13
CA VAL A 35 -8.63 3.35 8.04
C VAL A 35 -8.89 1.98 7.40
N ASN A 36 -10.01 1.82 6.70
CA ASN A 36 -10.35 0.58 5.99
C ASN A 36 -9.32 0.20 4.90
N LEU A 37 -8.79 1.20 4.18
CA LEU A 37 -7.75 0.96 3.17
C LEU A 37 -6.42 0.58 3.83
N CYS A 38 -6.07 1.23 4.95
CA CYS A 38 -4.88 0.85 5.72
C CYS A 38 -4.96 -0.60 6.20
N ILE A 39 -6.12 -1.02 6.74
CA ILE A 39 -6.35 -2.42 7.16
C ILE A 39 -6.19 -3.39 5.99
N LYS A 40 -6.79 -3.08 4.83
CA LYS A 40 -6.63 -3.91 3.63
C LYS A 40 -5.17 -4.04 3.19
N ILE A 41 -4.41 -2.94 3.23
CA ILE A 41 -2.98 -2.94 2.88
C ILE A 41 -2.18 -3.77 3.88
N CYS A 42 -2.44 -3.58 5.18
CA CYS A 42 -1.85 -4.36 6.27
C CYS A 42 -2.08 -5.87 6.05
N GLN A 43 -3.33 -6.26 5.79
CA GLN A 43 -3.70 -7.66 5.50
C GLN A 43 -3.06 -8.20 4.22
N ALA A 44 -2.96 -7.37 3.16
CA ALA A 44 -2.39 -7.78 1.88
C ALA A 44 -0.86 -7.97 1.93
N LEU A 45 -0.19 -7.28 2.86
CA LEU A 45 1.25 -7.32 3.07
C LEU A 45 1.66 -8.17 4.29
N ASP A 46 0.71 -8.68 5.06
CA ASP A 46 0.93 -9.36 6.34
C ASP A 46 1.74 -8.50 7.32
N LYS A 47 1.39 -7.21 7.38
CA LYS A 47 2.05 -6.17 8.18
C LYS A 47 1.05 -5.48 9.10
N THR A 48 1.54 -4.84 10.15
CA THR A 48 0.71 -4.02 11.05
C THR A 48 0.69 -2.57 10.58
N LEU A 49 -0.29 -1.79 11.08
CA LEU A 49 -0.35 -0.35 10.84
C LEU A 49 0.91 0.37 11.31
N ASP A 50 1.48 -0.09 12.42
CA ASP A 50 2.71 0.43 13.01
C ASP A 50 3.88 0.30 12.03
N ASP A 51 4.04 -0.88 11.42
CA ASP A 51 5.11 -1.21 10.45
C ASP A 51 5.03 -0.36 9.16
N LEU A 52 3.85 0.19 8.84
CA LEU A 52 3.58 0.86 7.56
C LEU A 52 3.37 2.36 7.66
N PHE A 53 2.84 2.88 8.78
CA PHE A 53 2.39 4.26 8.91
C PHE A 53 3.03 5.04 10.04
N TRP A 54 3.64 4.38 11.03
CA TRP A 54 4.33 5.07 12.12
C TRP A 54 5.83 5.17 11.82
N PRO A 55 6.43 6.37 11.87
CA PRO A 55 7.88 6.48 11.98
C PRO A 55 8.28 6.06 13.40
N GLU A 56 9.27 5.16 13.52
CA GLU A 56 9.99 4.92 14.78
C GLU A 56 10.53 6.24 15.39
#